data_AF-A0A2V2RS50-F1
#
_entry.id   AF-A0A2V2RS50-F1
#
_cell.length_a   1.000
_cell.length_b   1.000
_cell.length_c   1.000
_cell.angle_alpha   90.00
_cell.angle_beta   90.00
_cell.angle_gamma   90.00
#
_symmetry.space_group_name_H-M   'P 1'
#
loop_
_entity.id
_entity.type
_entity.pdbx_description
1 polymer ?
#
loop_
_entity_poly.entity_id
_entity_poly.type
_entity_poly.pdbx_seq_one_letter_code
_entity_poly.pdbx_strand_id
1 'polypeptide(L)'
;MVKRQASNRKGSGNSGGRGRSADATTNHQEIRRWAESRGGQPAMIIRGSKGRKPEGVLRIEFQGGRSSEALTPITWDEWFMLFDERRLAFLKQDSRSSKFNKLVGRD
;
A
#
# COMPACT_ATOMS: atom_id res chain seq x y z
N MET A 1 14.63 -31.00 -19.67
CA MET A 1 14.82 -29.61 -19.21
C MET A 1 13.57 -29.18 -18.45
N VAL A 2 13.59 -29.32 -17.12
CA VAL A 2 12.43 -29.14 -16.25
C VAL A 2 12.21 -27.65 -16.00
N LYS A 3 11.19 -27.05 -16.60
CA LYS A 3 10.75 -25.69 -16.26
C LYS A 3 9.57 -25.77 -15.30
N ARG A 4 9.90 -25.48 -14.05
CA ARG A 4 9.01 -25.18 -12.93
C ARG A 4 7.96 -24.14 -13.34
N GLN A 5 6.69 -24.41 -13.04
CA GLN A 5 5.73 -23.36 -12.70
C GLN A 5 5.05 -23.76 -11.39
N ALA A 6 5.33 -22.97 -10.36
CA ALA A 6 4.75 -23.13 -9.03
C ALA A 6 3.44 -22.32 -8.95
N SER A 7 2.36 -23.06 -8.70
CA SER A 7 1.36 -22.80 -7.67
C SER A 7 0.62 -21.45 -7.68
N ASN A 8 -0.50 -21.45 -8.41
CA ASN A 8 -1.85 -21.04 -8.01
C ASN A 8 -1.97 -20.13 -6.75
N ARG A 9 -2.26 -18.84 -6.93
CA ARG A 9 -2.74 -17.94 -5.86
C ARG A 9 -4.24 -17.71 -6.03
N LYS A 10 -5.07 -18.42 -5.27
CA LYS A 10 -6.44 -18.01 -4.97
C LYS A 10 -6.43 -17.22 -3.66
N GLY A 11 -6.49 -15.89 -3.75
CA GLY A 11 -6.97 -15.04 -2.67
C GLY A 11 -8.42 -14.69 -2.95
N SER A 12 -9.34 -15.47 -2.39
CA SER A 12 -10.78 -15.18 -2.45
C SER A 12 -11.11 -14.12 -1.40
N GLY A 13 -11.52 -12.94 -1.85
CA GLY A 13 -12.12 -11.90 -1.02
C GLY A 13 -13.27 -11.25 -1.79
N ASN A 14 -14.47 -11.78 -1.61
CA ASN A 14 -15.70 -11.23 -2.18
C ASN A 14 -16.30 -10.20 -1.20
N SER A 15 -16.54 -8.96 -1.66
CA SER A 15 -17.82 -8.22 -1.57
C SER A 15 -17.63 -6.70 -1.63
N GLY A 16 -18.25 -6.06 -2.63
CA GLY A 16 -18.77 -4.68 -2.49
C GLY A 16 -18.30 -3.63 -3.52
N GLY A 17 -19.06 -3.47 -4.61
CA GLY A 17 -19.09 -2.25 -5.43
C GLY A 17 -18.74 -2.44 -6.91
N ARG A 18 -19.73 -2.28 -7.80
CA ARG A 18 -19.51 -2.22 -9.27
C ARG A 18 -18.66 -0.99 -9.60
N GLY A 19 -17.36 -1.19 -9.80
CA GLY A 19 -16.42 -0.16 -10.24
C GLY A 19 -15.01 -0.74 -10.31
N ARG A 20 -14.46 -0.82 -11.53
CA ARG A 20 -13.07 -1.21 -11.90
C ARG A 20 -12.29 -2.00 -10.83
N SER A 21 -12.15 -3.31 -11.04
CA SER A 21 -11.44 -4.27 -10.19
C SER A 21 -10.19 -3.66 -9.53
N ALA A 22 -10.15 -3.67 -8.19
CA ALA A 22 -8.98 -3.32 -7.41
C ALA A 22 -8.38 -4.61 -6.82
N ASP A 23 -7.07 -4.78 -6.97
CA ASP A 23 -6.35 -5.97 -6.53
C ASP A 23 -5.63 -5.69 -5.21
N ALA A 24 -5.78 -6.60 -4.26
CA ALA A 24 -5.05 -6.58 -3.00
C ALA A 24 -3.70 -7.32 -3.14
N THR A 25 -2.62 -6.72 -2.66
CA THR A 25 -1.30 -7.36 -2.59
C THR A 25 -0.62 -7.04 -1.25
N THR A 26 0.23 -7.97 -0.81
CA THR A 26 1.13 -7.78 0.34
C THR A 26 2.59 -7.87 -0.11
N ASN A 27 2.84 -7.94 -1.42
CA ASN A 27 4.18 -8.03 -1.97
C ASN A 27 4.83 -6.64 -1.97
N HIS A 28 5.79 -6.44 -1.07
CA HIS A 28 6.48 -5.16 -0.92
C HIS A 28 7.07 -4.64 -2.23
N GLN A 29 7.67 -5.52 -3.03
CA GLN A 29 8.29 -5.14 -4.30
C GLN A 29 7.26 -4.71 -5.35
N GLU A 30 6.08 -5.32 -5.34
CA GLU A 30 4.96 -4.92 -6.20
C GLU A 30 4.40 -3.56 -5.80
N ILE A 31 4.21 -3.34 -4.50
CA ILE A 31 3.72 -2.07 -3.94
C ILE A 31 4.70 -0.94 -4.27
N ARG A 32 5.99 -1.15 -4.00
CA ARG A 32 7.06 -0.18 -4.26
C ARG A 32 7.10 0.22 -5.73
N ARG A 33 7.19 -0.76 -6.63
CA ARG A 33 7.21 -0.48 -8.08
C ARG A 33 5.94 0.24 -8.55
N TRP A 34 4.78 -0.17 -8.05
CA TRP A 34 3.51 0.46 -8.42
C TRP A 34 3.44 1.93 -7.97
N ALA A 35 3.92 2.23 -6.76
CA ALA A 35 3.94 3.59 -6.22
C ALA A 35 4.98 4.45 -6.95
N GLU A 36 6.22 3.99 -7.07
CA GLU A 36 7.32 4.73 -7.70
C GLU A 36 7.01 5.04 -9.17
N SER A 37 6.40 4.09 -9.92
CA SER A 37 6.02 4.33 -11.32
C SER A 37 4.97 5.44 -11.49
N ARG A 38 4.35 5.90 -10.40
CA ARG A 38 3.34 6.96 -10.35
C ARG A 38 3.85 8.21 -9.62
N GLY A 39 5.16 8.28 -9.34
CA GLY A 39 5.76 9.36 -8.54
C GLY A 39 5.32 9.33 -7.07
N GLY A 40 4.93 8.15 -6.58
CA GLY A 40 4.52 7.91 -5.19
C GLY A 40 5.72 7.64 -4.28
N GLN A 41 5.68 8.19 -3.08
CA GLN A 41 6.67 8.01 -2.02
C GLN A 41 5.98 7.58 -0.71
N PRO A 42 6.63 6.75 0.11
CA PRO A 42 6.07 6.32 1.38
C PRO A 42 5.94 7.49 2.36
N ALA A 43 4.77 7.62 2.97
CA ALA A 43 4.49 8.67 3.94
C ALA A 43 3.62 8.15 5.08
N MET A 44 3.58 8.90 6.17
CA MET A 44 2.72 8.61 7.31
C MET A 44 2.11 9.90 7.87
N ILE A 45 0.82 9.85 8.21
CA ILE A 45 0.21 10.85 9.07
C ILE A 45 0.51 10.44 10.50
N ILE A 46 1.41 11.15 11.17
CA ILE A 46 1.74 10.87 12.58
C ILE A 46 0.61 11.45 13.45
N ARG A 47 -0.07 10.60 14.23
CA ARG A 47 -0.96 11.05 15.30
C ARG A 47 -0.30 10.69 16.63
N GLY A 48 -0.12 11.68 17.51
CA GLY A 48 0.55 11.53 18.81
C GLY A 48 1.90 12.26 18.92
N SER A 49 2.44 12.33 20.14
CA SER A 49 3.72 13.00 20.45
C SER A 49 4.94 12.17 20.03
N LYS A 50 6.01 12.84 19.60
CA LYS A 50 7.33 12.23 19.34
C LYS A 50 7.76 11.36 20.53
N GLY A 51 8.07 10.08 20.29
CA GLY A 51 8.66 9.17 21.29
C GLY A 51 7.82 7.94 21.68
N ARG A 52 6.60 7.76 21.17
CA ARG A 52 5.84 6.50 21.28
C ARG A 52 5.82 5.77 19.94
N LYS A 53 5.45 4.47 19.93
CA LYS A 53 5.17 3.72 18.70
C LYS A 53 4.30 4.61 17.79
N PRO A 54 4.65 4.79 16.52
CA PRO A 54 3.92 5.71 15.66
C PRO A 54 2.48 5.21 15.48
N GLU A 55 1.53 5.83 16.18
CA GLU A 55 0.08 5.65 15.99
C GLU A 55 -0.39 6.45 14.76
N GLY A 56 0.32 6.27 13.63
CA GLY A 56 0.05 7.02 12.42
C GLY A 56 -0.68 6.23 11.35
N VAL A 57 -1.27 6.90 10.36
CA VAL A 57 -1.87 6.25 9.18
C VAL A 57 -0.84 6.21 8.06
N LEU A 58 -0.49 5.00 7.59
CA LEU A 58 0.39 4.82 6.43
C LEU A 58 -0.30 5.32 5.15
N ARG A 59 0.46 6.01 4.30
CA ARG A 59 0.01 6.58 3.01
C ARG A 59 1.10 6.44 1.96
N ILE A 60 0.70 6.62 0.69
CA ILE A 60 1.61 6.90 -0.42
C ILE A 60 1.31 8.33 -0.86
N GLU A 61 2.32 9.20 -0.77
CA GLU A 61 2.23 10.58 -1.24
C GLU A 61 2.67 10.63 -2.70
N PHE A 62 1.83 11.15 -3.59
CA PHE A 62 2.18 11.31 -4.99
C PHE A 62 2.56 12.75 -5.29
N GLN A 63 3.61 12.96 -6.08
CA GLN A 63 3.99 14.30 -6.54
C GLN A 63 2.79 15.06 -7.12
N GLY A 64 2.59 16.30 -6.64
CA GLY A 64 1.43 17.15 -6.97
C GLY A 64 0.16 16.85 -6.17
N GLY A 65 0.24 15.98 -5.15
CA GLY A 65 -0.84 15.73 -4.20
C GLY A 65 -1.15 16.96 -3.36
N ARG A 66 -2.43 17.28 -3.22
CA ARG A 66 -2.93 18.22 -2.21
C ARG A 66 -3.49 17.40 -1.06
N SER A 67 -2.64 16.88 -0.19
CA SER A 67 -3.08 16.32 1.08
C SER A 67 -3.36 17.48 2.05
N SER A 68 -4.57 17.53 2.62
CA SER A 68 -4.92 18.48 3.68
C SER A 68 -4.35 18.07 5.04
N GLU A 69 -3.85 16.84 5.15
CA GLU A 69 -3.24 16.28 6.36
C GLU A 69 -1.72 16.39 6.30
N ALA A 70 -1.08 16.71 7.43
CA ALA A 70 0.37 16.76 7.52
C ALA A 70 0.97 15.36 7.34
N LEU A 71 1.56 15.12 6.18
CA LEU A 71 2.28 13.90 5.86
C LEU A 71 3.75 14.04 6.23
N THR A 72 4.24 13.08 7.00
CA THR A 72 5.67 12.92 7.27
C THR A 72 6.24 11.89 6.30
N PRO A 73 7.20 12.26 5.44
CA PRO A 73 7.93 11.28 4.64
C PRO A 73 8.64 10.29 5.55
N ILE A 74 8.57 9.01 5.21
CA ILE A 74 9.29 7.93 5.91
C ILE A 74 10.03 7.09 4.86
N THR A 75 10.89 6.17 5.28
CA THR A 75 11.53 5.24 4.35
C THR A 75 10.59 4.12 3.93
N TRP A 76 10.89 3.46 2.80
CA TRP A 76 10.17 2.24 2.39
C TRP A 76 10.30 1.13 3.44
N ASP A 77 11.47 1.01 4.06
CA ASP A 77 11.73 -0.02 5.07
C ASP A 77 10.85 0.18 6.31
N GLU A 78 10.76 1.43 6.81
CA GLU A 78 9.85 1.77 7.91
C GLU A 78 8.39 1.58 7.53
N TRP A 79 8.02 1.94 6.30
CA TRP A 79 6.66 1.77 5.79
C TRP A 79 6.27 0.29 5.76
N PHE A 80 7.13 -0.59 5.23
CA PHE A 80 6.86 -2.02 5.13
C PHE A 80 6.89 -2.72 6.48
N MET A 81 7.80 -2.31 7.38
CA MET A 81 7.81 -2.79 8.75
C MET A 81 6.45 -2.55 9.44
N LEU A 82 5.92 -1.33 9.34
CA LEU A 82 4.63 -0.98 9.93
C LEU A 82 3.45 -1.62 9.17
N PHE A 83 3.56 -1.78 7.85
CA PHE A 83 2.56 -2.47 7.03
C PHE A 83 2.41 -3.94 7.45
N ASP A 84 3.52 -4.62 7.72
CA ASP A 84 3.54 -6.01 8.17
C ASP A 84 3.13 -6.15 9.64
N GLU A 85 3.67 -5.31 10.54
CA GLU A 85 3.32 -5.31 11.98
C GLU A 85 1.82 -5.14 12.17
N ARG A 86 1.19 -4.30 11.35
CA ARG A 86 -0.25 -3.99 11.42
C ARG A 86 -1.11 -4.93 10.57
N ARG A 87 -0.53 -5.99 9.99
CA ARG A 87 -1.21 -6.96 9.13
C ARG A 87 -2.08 -6.27 8.08
N LEU A 88 -1.47 -5.42 7.25
CA LEU A 88 -2.19 -4.69 6.21
C LEU A 88 -2.09 -5.39 4.84
N ALA A 89 -3.02 -5.08 3.96
CA ALA A 89 -3.00 -5.38 2.54
C ALA A 89 -3.14 -4.08 1.74
N PHE A 90 -2.40 -3.99 0.63
CA PHE A 90 -2.41 -2.83 -0.27
C PHE A 90 -3.38 -3.10 -1.42
N LEU A 91 -4.53 -2.45 -1.37
CA LEU A 91 -5.49 -2.46 -2.47
C LEU A 91 -5.10 -1.37 -3.44
N LYS A 92 -4.95 -1.74 -4.71
CA LYS A 92 -4.61 -0.83 -5.79
C LYS A 92 -5.43 -1.13 -7.01
N GLN A 93 -5.71 -0.10 -7.79
CA GLN A 93 -6.33 -0.30 -9.09
C GLN A 93 -5.26 -0.48 -10.17
N ASP A 94 -5.35 -1.55 -10.95
CA ASP A 94 -4.45 -1.79 -12.07
C ASP A 94 -4.93 -1.07 -13.34
N SER A 95 -4.85 0.26 -13.31
CA SER A 95 -5.05 1.08 -14.51
C SER A 95 -3.90 2.07 -14.66
N ARG A 96 -3.54 2.38 -15.92
CA ARG A 96 -2.29 3.10 -16.26
C ARG A 96 -2.16 4.47 -15.58
N SER A 97 -3.26 5.12 -15.25
CA SER A 97 -3.28 6.47 -14.66
C SER A 97 -3.89 6.54 -13.26
N SER A 98 -4.42 5.44 -12.71
CA SER A 98 -5.04 5.51 -11.38
C SER A 98 -3.98 5.54 -10.29
N LYS A 99 -4.13 6.53 -9.40
CA LYS A 99 -3.41 6.65 -8.12
C LYS A 99 -4.23 6.07 -6.95
N PHE A 100 -5.41 5.49 -7.24
CA PHE A 100 -6.26 4.91 -6.22
C PHE A 100 -5.53 3.76 -5.53
N ASN A 101 -5.31 3.95 -4.23
CA ASN A 101 -4.83 2.93 -3.34
C ASN A 101 -5.53 3.05 -1.98
N LYS A 102 -5.64 1.92 -1.29
CA LYS A 102 -6.16 1.83 0.07
C LYS A 102 -5.38 0.79 0.84
N LEU A 103 -5.16 1.06 2.12
CA LEU A 103 -4.71 0.05 3.07
C LEU A 103 -5.91 -0.51 3.80
N VAL A 104 -6.01 -1.84 3.83
CA VAL A 104 -7.05 -2.55 4.58
C VAL A 104 -6.39 -3.54 5.55
N GLY A 105 -7.01 -3.79 6.68
CA GLY A 105 -6.58 -4.87 7.58
C GLY A 105 -6.76 -6.23 6.89
N ARG A 106 -5.86 -7.16 7.17
CA ARG A 106 -5.98 -8.59 6.83
C ARG A 106 -5.84 -9.41 8.09
N ASP A 107 -6.65 -10.47 8.16
CA ASP A 107 -6.68 -11.39 9.30
C ASP A 107 -5.42 -12.25 9.43
#